data_AF-A0A0E3BP41-F1
#
_entry.id   AF-A0A0E3BP41-F1
#
_cell.length_a   1.000
_cell.length_b   1.000
_cell.length_c   1.000
_cell.angle_alpha   90.00
_cell.angle_beta   90.00
_cell.angle_gamma   90.00
#
_symmetry.space_group_name_H-M   'P 1'
#
loop_
_entity.id
_entity.type
_entity.pdbx_description
1 polymer ?
#
loop_
_entity_poly.entity_id
_entity_poly.type
_entity_poly.pdbx_seq_one_letter_code
_entity_poly.pdbx_strand_id
1 'polypeptide(L)'
;MSDAAMPALMPAPDLERRDSLGRLISLTWKGQCSCANTGGERWLVAVDGSACSSRAVAVGARLVAMGQGSMLDLVNVQPWLSKEAAEIELGRYGWAATARARRALAESATLVPWHLHVVMGDDAIAIVGLAESLGCFGICIGSHGLTATEAVLLGSVTCKVLRLARMPVLIVR
;
A
#
# COMPACT_ATOMS: atom_id res chain seq x y z
N MET A 1 30.77 -11.62 -12.12
CA MET A 1 29.98 -10.47 -11.67
C MET A 1 28.70 -10.40 -12.49
N SER A 2 27.62 -10.96 -11.98
CA SER A 2 26.24 -10.62 -12.32
C SER A 2 25.37 -11.39 -11.33
N ASP A 3 25.23 -10.80 -10.15
CA ASP A 3 24.31 -11.27 -9.12
C ASP A 3 22.89 -10.93 -9.58
N ALA A 4 22.35 -11.77 -10.46
CA ALA A 4 20.95 -11.73 -10.83
C ALA A 4 20.17 -12.26 -9.61
N ALA A 5 19.88 -11.36 -8.68
CA ALA A 5 19.04 -11.62 -7.53
C ALA A 5 17.79 -12.37 -8.01
N MET A 6 17.66 -13.62 -7.60
CA MET A 6 16.46 -14.41 -7.86
C MET A 6 15.25 -13.57 -7.41
N PRO A 7 14.18 -13.46 -8.23
CA PRO A 7 12.99 -12.76 -7.78
C PRO A 7 12.53 -13.46 -6.51
N ALA A 8 12.58 -12.76 -5.38
CA ALA A 8 12.17 -13.29 -4.09
C ALA A 8 10.78 -13.90 -4.26
N LEU A 9 10.71 -15.23 -4.11
CA LEU A 9 9.47 -15.99 -4.27
C LEU A 9 8.40 -15.31 -3.39
N MET A 10 7.29 -14.91 -4.00
CA MET A 10 6.20 -14.29 -3.27
C MET A 10 5.73 -15.26 -2.17
N PRO A 11 5.75 -14.86 -0.89
CA PRO A 11 5.26 -15.70 0.19
C PRO A 11 3.74 -15.85 0.09
N ALA A 12 3.21 -16.92 0.69
CA ALA A 12 1.77 -17.07 0.83
C ALA A 12 1.16 -15.87 1.59
N PRO A 13 0.01 -15.36 1.17
CA PRO A 13 -0.70 -14.30 1.88
C PRO A 13 -1.18 -14.79 3.26
N ASP A 14 -1.18 -13.90 4.25
CA ASP A 14 -1.70 -14.17 5.59
C ASP A 14 -3.23 -14.15 5.63
N LEU A 15 -3.85 -13.39 4.73
CA LEU A 15 -5.30 -13.29 4.61
C LEU A 15 -5.71 -13.16 3.14
N GLU A 16 -6.72 -13.91 2.76
CA GLU A 16 -7.38 -13.81 1.47
C GLU A 16 -8.84 -13.41 1.68
N ARG A 17 -9.36 -12.54 0.82
CA ARG A 17 -10.80 -12.23 0.76
C ARG A 17 -11.33 -12.53 -0.62
N ARG A 18 -12.52 -13.13 -0.65
CA ARG A 18 -13.24 -13.48 -1.88
C ARG A 18 -14.61 -12.82 -1.90
N ASP A 19 -15.12 -12.53 -3.08
CA ASP A 19 -16.51 -12.11 -3.26
C ASP A 19 -17.49 -13.28 -3.20
N SER A 20 -18.79 -13.01 -3.37
CA SER A 20 -19.85 -14.03 -3.38
C SER A 20 -19.76 -15.02 -4.55
N LEU A 21 -18.98 -14.71 -5.59
CA LEU A 21 -18.73 -15.56 -6.75
C LEU A 21 -17.43 -16.38 -6.58
N GLY A 22 -16.76 -16.23 -5.43
CA GLY A 22 -15.51 -16.89 -5.08
C GLY A 22 -14.29 -16.32 -5.78
N ARG A 23 -14.38 -15.12 -6.37
CA ARG A 23 -13.23 -14.42 -6.97
C ARG A 23 -12.38 -13.80 -5.87
N LEU A 24 -11.08 -13.98 -5.96
CA LEU A 24 -10.12 -13.35 -5.06
C LEU A 24 -10.10 -11.83 -5.28
N ILE A 25 -10.49 -11.05 -4.27
CA ILE A 25 -10.62 -9.58 -4.35
C ILE A 25 -9.60 -8.84 -3.51
N SER A 26 -8.98 -9.51 -2.54
CA SER A 26 -7.98 -8.89 -1.67
C SER A 26 -7.04 -9.93 -1.11
N LEU A 27 -5.78 -9.50 -0.95
CA LEU A 27 -4.70 -10.26 -0.32
C LEU A 27 -4.01 -9.37 0.71
N THR A 28 -3.67 -9.93 1.86
CA THR A 28 -2.90 -9.23 2.89
C THR A 28 -1.66 -10.02 3.29
N TRP A 29 -0.52 -9.34 3.36
CA TRP A 29 0.72 -9.85 3.95
C TRP A 29 1.10 -9.03 5.16
N LYS A 30 1.54 -9.69 6.22
CA LYS A 30 2.01 -9.04 7.44
C LYS A 30 3.53 -8.95 7.43
N GLY A 31 4.05 -7.75 7.61
CA GLY A 31 5.47 -7.52 7.85
C GLY A 31 5.88 -8.15 9.17
N GLN A 32 7.09 -8.71 9.20
CA GLN A 32 7.66 -9.30 10.41
C GLN A 32 8.02 -8.20 11.42
N CYS A 33 7.07 -7.84 12.28
CA CYS A 33 7.29 -7.09 13.52
C CYS A 33 6.05 -7.28 14.41
N SER A 34 6.20 -7.93 15.56
CA SER A 34 5.11 -7.98 16.54
C SER A 34 5.11 -6.69 17.35
N CYS A 35 4.08 -5.85 17.19
CA CYS A 35 3.74 -4.88 18.22
C CYS A 35 2.46 -5.33 18.91
N ALA A 36 2.57 -5.61 20.20
CA ALA A 36 1.49 -5.98 21.11
C ALA A 36 0.59 -4.78 21.48
N ASN A 37 0.25 -3.93 20.51
CA ASN A 37 -0.66 -2.81 20.76
C ASN A 37 -1.71 -2.69 19.66
N THR A 38 -2.91 -3.17 19.97
CA THR A 38 -4.03 -3.28 19.04
C THR A 38 -4.83 -1.97 18.90
N GLY A 39 -4.42 -0.89 19.58
CA GLY A 39 -5.22 0.34 19.75
C GLY A 39 -4.61 1.65 19.24
N GLY A 40 -3.55 1.62 18.42
CA GLY A 40 -2.90 2.84 17.95
C GLY A 40 -3.39 3.33 16.57
N GLU A 41 -3.26 4.64 16.36
CA GLU A 41 -3.53 5.35 15.11
C GLU A 41 -2.66 4.79 13.96
N ARG A 42 -3.29 4.25 12.92
CA ARG A 42 -2.58 3.66 11.77
C ARG A 42 -2.56 4.62 10.59
N TRP A 43 -1.46 4.63 9.85
CA TRP A 43 -1.38 5.34 8.58
C TRP A 43 -1.56 4.39 7.42
N LEU A 44 -2.44 4.73 6.47
CA LEU A 44 -2.53 4.02 5.20
C LEU A 44 -1.64 4.71 4.16
N VAL A 45 -0.77 3.99 3.47
CA VAL A 45 0.07 4.51 2.39
C VAL A 45 -0.30 3.88 1.06
N ALA A 46 -0.69 4.71 0.09
CA ALA A 46 -0.97 4.25 -1.27
C ALA A 46 0.33 4.03 -2.05
N VAL A 47 0.50 2.82 -2.60
CA VAL A 47 1.70 2.37 -3.31
C VAL A 47 1.36 1.82 -4.68
N ASP A 48 1.85 2.49 -5.72
CA ASP A 48 1.71 2.11 -7.13
C ASP A 48 3.04 1.66 -7.76
N GLY A 49 4.14 1.65 -6.99
CA GLY A 49 5.49 1.32 -7.48
C GLY A 49 6.27 2.51 -8.04
N SER A 50 5.67 3.71 -8.08
CA SER A 50 6.38 4.94 -8.44
C SER A 50 7.42 5.37 -7.38
N ALA A 51 8.34 6.26 -7.77
CA ALA A 51 9.30 6.85 -6.83
C ALA A 51 8.60 7.71 -5.77
N CYS A 52 7.53 8.43 -6.14
CA CYS A 52 6.72 9.24 -5.23
C CYS A 52 6.06 8.39 -4.15
N SER A 53 5.45 7.25 -4.52
CA SER A 53 4.85 6.36 -3.53
C SER A 53 5.88 5.72 -2.61
N SER A 54 7.08 5.41 -3.11
CA SER A 54 8.18 4.94 -2.26
C SER A 54 8.63 6.00 -1.25
N ARG A 55 8.67 7.28 -1.64
CA ARG A 55 8.91 8.39 -0.70
C ARG A 55 7.77 8.54 0.31
N ALA A 56 6.52 8.36 -0.12
CA ALA A 56 5.37 8.37 0.78
C ALA A 56 5.47 7.30 1.88
N VAL A 57 5.96 6.11 1.53
CA VAL A 57 6.22 5.04 2.51
C VAL A 57 7.32 5.43 3.49
N ALA A 58 8.43 6.01 3.03
CA ALA A 58 9.50 6.47 3.90
C ALA A 58 9.03 7.55 4.88
N VAL A 59 8.19 8.49 4.41
CA VAL A 59 7.59 9.53 5.27
C VAL A 59 6.62 8.91 6.28
N GLY A 60 5.74 7.99 5.86
CA GLY A 60 4.82 7.30 6.76
C GLY A 60 5.55 6.48 7.84
N ALA A 61 6.60 5.77 7.47
CA ALA A 61 7.45 5.04 8.42
C ALA A 61 8.13 5.99 9.42
N ARG A 62 8.58 7.17 8.96
CA ARG A 62 9.17 8.20 9.83
C ARG A 62 8.15 8.74 10.84
N LEU A 63 6.90 8.97 10.45
CA LEU A 63 5.84 9.41 11.36
C LEU A 63 5.60 8.36 12.45
N VAL A 64 5.49 7.09 12.09
CA VAL A 64 5.34 6.00 13.06
C VAL A 64 6.55 5.90 13.98
N ALA A 65 7.77 6.01 13.46
CA ALA A 65 9.00 6.01 14.26
C ALA A 65 9.09 7.20 15.24
N MET A 66 8.43 8.33 14.94
CA MET A 66 8.31 9.49 15.83
C MET A 66 7.18 9.34 16.86
N GLY A 67 6.48 8.20 16.89
CA GLY A 67 5.33 7.97 17.77
C GLY A 67 4.03 8.59 17.27
N GLN A 68 3.98 9.11 16.04
CA GLN A 68 2.77 9.66 15.41
C GLN A 68 2.01 8.55 14.68
N GLY A 69 1.71 7.48 15.40
CA GLY A 69 1.03 6.28 14.91
C GLY A 69 1.72 5.00 15.40
N SER A 70 1.00 3.89 15.36
CA SER A 70 1.54 2.59 15.82
C SER A 70 1.97 1.66 14.71
N MET A 71 1.50 1.91 13.48
CA MET A 71 1.61 0.96 12.39
C MET A 71 1.42 1.62 11.01
N LEU A 72 2.03 1.01 10.00
CA LEU A 72 1.90 1.40 8.60
C LEU A 72 1.15 0.35 7.77
N ASP A 73 -0.04 0.67 7.27
CA ASP A 73 -0.73 -0.16 6.30
C ASP A 73 -0.36 0.33 4.89
N LEU A 74 0.18 -0.54 4.04
CA LEU A 74 0.43 -0.26 2.62
C LEU A 74 -0.74 -0.77 1.80
N VAL A 75 -1.22 0.01 0.84
CA VAL A 75 -2.24 -0.43 -0.12
C VAL A 75 -1.74 -0.31 -1.55
N ASN A 76 -1.91 -1.38 -2.31
CA ASN A 76 -1.80 -1.37 -3.75
C ASN A 76 -3.15 -1.79 -4.35
N VAL A 77 -3.69 -0.94 -5.21
CA VAL A 77 -4.96 -1.22 -5.89
C VAL A 77 -4.65 -1.79 -7.27
N GLN A 78 -5.34 -2.88 -7.60
CA GLN A 78 -5.31 -3.50 -8.91
C GLN A 78 -6.69 -3.34 -9.57
N PRO A 79 -6.75 -3.23 -10.91
CA PRO A 79 -8.03 -3.18 -11.60
C PRO A 79 -8.81 -4.49 -11.39
N TRP A 80 -10.10 -4.46 -11.68
CA TRP A 80 -10.94 -5.66 -11.63
C TRP A 80 -10.44 -6.73 -12.61
N LEU A 81 -10.12 -7.90 -12.09
CA LEU A 81 -9.72 -9.08 -12.85
C LEU A 81 -10.88 -10.08 -12.95
N SER A 82 -10.80 -11.01 -13.91
CA SER A 82 -11.67 -12.21 -13.90
C SER A 82 -11.32 -13.10 -12.70
N LYS A 83 -12.14 -14.12 -12.43
CA LYS A 83 -11.86 -15.08 -11.35
C LYS A 83 -10.52 -15.78 -11.55
N GLU A 84 -10.28 -16.27 -12.76
CA GLU A 84 -9.08 -17.02 -13.14
C GLU A 84 -7.84 -16.12 -13.10
N ALA A 85 -7.95 -14.89 -13.63
CA ALA A 85 -6.85 -13.93 -13.60
C ALA A 85 -6.53 -13.51 -12.15
N ALA A 86 -7.54 -13.31 -11.30
CA ALA A 86 -7.31 -12.91 -9.91
C ALA A 86 -6.46 -13.92 -9.12
N GLU A 87 -6.67 -15.24 -9.31
CA GLU A 87 -5.88 -16.26 -8.62
C GLU A 87 -4.38 -16.21 -8.98
N ILE A 88 -4.06 -15.86 -10.22
CA ILE A 88 -2.69 -15.93 -10.75
C ILE A 88 -1.98 -14.58 -10.63
N GLU A 89 -2.72 -13.50 -10.92
CA GLU A 89 -2.14 -12.21 -11.23
C GLU A 89 -2.23 -11.21 -10.08
N LEU A 90 -3.29 -11.26 -9.27
CA LEU A 90 -3.53 -10.24 -8.25
C LEU A 90 -2.35 -10.13 -7.29
N GLY A 91 -1.97 -11.26 -6.69
CA GLY A 91 -0.82 -11.31 -5.77
C GLY A 91 0.48 -10.98 -6.47
N ARG A 92 0.71 -11.53 -7.67
CA ARG A 92 1.96 -11.34 -8.42
C ARG A 92 2.19 -9.86 -8.75
N TYR A 93 1.19 -9.18 -9.30
CA TYR A 93 1.30 -7.76 -9.66
C TYR A 93 1.42 -6.87 -8.43
N GLY A 94 0.60 -7.07 -7.41
CA GLY A 94 0.66 -6.25 -6.20
C GLY A 94 1.96 -6.43 -5.41
N TRP A 95 2.46 -7.66 -5.31
CA TRP A 95 3.74 -7.95 -4.66
C TRP A 95 4.92 -7.33 -5.41
N ALA A 96 4.92 -7.40 -6.75
CA ALA A 96 5.95 -6.81 -7.59
C ALA A 96 5.92 -5.28 -7.54
N ALA A 97 4.73 -4.67 -7.67
CA ALA A 97 4.56 -3.21 -7.64
C ALA A 97 5.04 -2.60 -6.31
N THR A 98 4.89 -3.32 -5.20
CA THR A 98 5.30 -2.84 -3.87
C THR A 98 6.71 -3.24 -3.46
N ALA A 99 7.48 -3.94 -4.31
CA ALA A 99 8.79 -4.45 -3.95
C ALA A 99 9.79 -3.36 -3.50
N ARG A 100 9.73 -2.16 -4.10
CA ARG A 100 10.58 -1.03 -3.70
C ARG A 100 10.22 -0.49 -2.31
N ALA A 101 8.93 -0.32 -2.04
CA ALA A 101 8.43 0.13 -0.74
C ALA A 101 8.79 -0.87 0.38
N ARG A 102 8.59 -2.17 0.14
CA ARG A 102 8.91 -3.22 1.13
C ARG A 102 10.40 -3.30 1.42
N ARG A 103 11.26 -3.18 0.41
CA ARG A 103 12.72 -3.09 0.62
C ARG A 103 13.11 -1.87 1.46
N ALA A 104 12.55 -0.71 1.16
CA ALA A 104 12.82 0.51 1.93
C ALA A 104 12.43 0.37 3.41
N LEU A 105 11.33 -0.35 3.72
CA LEU A 105 10.95 -0.64 5.11
C LEU A 105 11.89 -1.63 5.78
N ALA A 106 12.36 -2.66 5.06
CA ALA A 106 13.29 -3.65 5.60
C ALA A 106 14.70 -3.08 5.84
N GLU A 107 15.12 -2.11 5.03
CA GLU A 107 16.43 -1.43 5.12
C GLU A 107 16.40 -0.21 6.06
N SER A 108 15.24 0.13 6.63
CA SER A 108 15.08 1.25 7.56
C SER A 108 15.83 1.01 8.87
N ALA A 109 16.47 2.07 9.40
CA ALA A 109 17.13 2.03 10.71
C ALA A 109 16.17 1.73 11.88
N THR A 110 14.89 2.06 11.71
CA THR A 110 13.83 1.75 12.67
C THR A 110 12.86 0.77 12.05
N LEU A 111 12.72 -0.40 12.68
CA LEU A 111 11.74 -1.40 12.28
C LEU A 111 10.33 -0.93 12.65
N VAL A 112 9.51 -0.71 11.62
CA VAL A 112 8.13 -0.27 11.75
C VAL A 112 7.21 -1.45 11.42
N PRO A 113 6.22 -1.80 12.27
CA PRO A 113 5.20 -2.77 11.91
C PRO A 113 4.45 -2.33 10.66
N TRP A 114 4.31 -3.21 9.69
CA TRP A 114 3.58 -2.92 8.47
C TRP A 114 2.74 -4.09 7.98
N HIS A 115 1.64 -3.79 7.28
CA HIS A 115 0.89 -4.76 6.48
C HIS A 115 0.84 -4.29 5.03
N LEU A 116 0.85 -5.22 4.07
CA LEU A 116 0.55 -4.94 2.68
C LEU A 116 -0.83 -5.48 2.35
N HIS A 117 -1.69 -4.61 1.84
CA HIS A 117 -2.99 -4.94 1.28
C HIS A 117 -2.94 -4.76 -0.23
N VAL A 118 -3.16 -5.83 -0.98
CA VAL A 118 -3.39 -5.78 -2.42
C VAL A 118 -4.88 -5.98 -2.63
N VAL A 119 -5.56 -4.97 -3.14
CA VAL A 119 -7.03 -4.95 -3.27
C VAL A 119 -7.42 -4.71 -4.72
N MET A 120 -8.51 -5.34 -5.17
CA MET A 120 -9.12 -4.98 -6.44
C MET A 120 -10.08 -3.81 -6.27
N GLY A 121 -10.10 -2.90 -7.23
CA GLY A 121 -11.11 -1.85 -7.28
C GLY A 121 -10.67 -0.62 -8.06
N ASP A 122 -11.45 0.44 -7.90
CA ASP A 122 -11.10 1.77 -8.39
C ASP A 122 -10.16 2.47 -7.40
N ASP A 123 -8.95 2.80 -7.84
CA ASP A 123 -7.84 3.31 -7.02
C ASP A 123 -8.27 4.14 -5.80
N ALA A 124 -8.76 5.36 -6.02
CA ALA A 124 -9.09 6.28 -4.93
C ALA A 124 -10.25 5.79 -4.04
N ILE A 125 -11.23 5.07 -4.61
CA ILE A 125 -12.37 4.54 -3.84
C ILE A 125 -11.89 3.41 -2.95
N ALA A 126 -11.09 2.49 -3.48
CA ALA A 126 -10.51 1.38 -2.73
C ALA A 126 -9.54 1.86 -1.64
N ILE A 127 -8.71 2.87 -1.93
CA ILE A 127 -7.80 3.48 -0.95
C ILE A 127 -8.59 4.08 0.22
N VAL A 128 -9.58 4.94 -0.06
CA VAL A 128 -10.36 5.61 1.00
C VAL A 128 -11.20 4.59 1.77
N GLY A 129 -11.89 3.68 1.07
CA GLY A 129 -12.70 2.65 1.71
C GLY A 129 -11.88 1.72 2.60
N LEU A 130 -10.67 1.34 2.18
CA LEU A 130 -9.77 0.56 3.03
C LEU A 130 -9.35 1.35 4.26
N ALA A 131 -8.96 2.63 4.11
CA ALA A 131 -8.59 3.51 5.23
C ALA A 131 -9.71 3.62 6.26
N GLU A 132 -10.96 3.82 5.80
CA GLU A 132 -12.13 3.87 6.67
C GLU A 132 -12.37 2.53 7.37
N SER A 133 -12.28 1.41 6.64
CA SER A 133 -12.52 0.07 7.20
C SER A 133 -11.49 -0.35 8.26
N LEU A 134 -10.25 0.12 8.13
CA LEU A 134 -9.17 -0.14 9.08
C LEU A 134 -9.14 0.87 10.23
N GLY A 135 -9.97 1.93 10.18
CA GLY A 135 -9.94 3.01 11.17
C GLY A 135 -8.62 3.79 11.15
N CYS A 136 -8.03 3.98 9.96
CA CYS A 136 -6.78 4.70 9.83
C CYS A 136 -6.94 6.17 10.24
N PHE A 137 -5.92 6.70 10.91
CA PHE A 137 -5.85 8.11 11.28
C PHE A 137 -5.71 9.01 10.05
N GLY A 138 -4.97 8.58 9.04
CA GLY A 138 -4.77 9.35 7.83
C GLY A 138 -4.23 8.53 6.67
N ILE A 139 -4.24 9.14 5.49
CA ILE A 139 -3.74 8.56 4.25
C ILE A 139 -2.47 9.32 3.83
N CYS A 140 -1.38 8.60 3.59
CA CYS A 140 -0.18 9.12 2.94
C CYS A 140 -0.19 8.69 1.47
N ILE A 141 0.00 9.62 0.54
CA ILE A 141 -0.04 9.34 -0.89
C ILE A 141 1.01 10.16 -1.63
N GLY A 142 1.57 9.58 -2.69
CA GLY A 142 2.42 10.33 -3.61
C GLY A 142 1.63 11.46 -4.29
N SER A 143 2.31 12.57 -4.56
CA SER A 143 1.76 13.68 -5.34
C SER A 143 1.35 13.24 -6.75
N HIS A 144 2.06 12.30 -7.35
CA HIS A 144 1.75 11.72 -8.66
C HIS A 144 2.26 10.29 -8.73
N GLY A 145 1.72 9.51 -9.67
CA GLY A 145 2.04 8.09 -9.86
C GLY A 145 2.81 7.80 -11.15
N LEU A 146 2.67 6.57 -11.64
CA LEU A 146 3.37 6.06 -12.82
C LEU A 146 3.08 6.81 -14.14
N THR A 147 1.90 7.43 -14.28
CA THR A 147 1.43 8.02 -15.55
C THR A 147 1.56 9.54 -15.60
N ALA A 148 2.17 10.15 -14.58
CA ALA A 148 2.25 11.61 -14.48
C ALA A 148 3.35 12.20 -15.37
N THR A 149 3.01 13.28 -16.06
CA THR A 149 3.99 14.13 -16.76
C THR A 149 4.46 15.25 -15.84
N GLU A 150 5.65 15.82 -16.11
CA GLU A 150 6.25 16.88 -15.27
C GLU A 150 5.38 18.14 -15.15
N ALA A 151 4.45 18.37 -16.08
CA ALA A 151 3.56 19.53 -16.09
C ALA A 151 2.39 19.42 -15.09
N VAL A 152 2.12 18.24 -14.51
CA VAL A 152 0.98 18.01 -13.62
C VAL A 152 1.41 18.18 -12.16
N LEU A 153 0.73 19.05 -11.42
CA LEU A 153 1.02 19.29 -9.99
C LEU A 153 0.52 18.18 -9.05
N LEU A 154 -0.57 17.50 -9.40
CA LEU A 154 -1.16 16.40 -8.63
C LEU A 154 -1.76 15.34 -9.56
N GLY A 155 -1.48 14.06 -9.31
CA GLY A 155 -2.04 12.93 -10.03
C GLY A 155 -3.56 12.82 -9.88
N SER A 156 -4.20 12.14 -10.84
CA SER A 156 -5.65 11.93 -10.85
C SER A 156 -6.15 11.19 -9.61
N VAL A 157 -5.43 10.13 -9.19
CA VAL A 157 -5.75 9.35 -7.98
C VAL A 157 -5.64 10.23 -6.74
N THR A 158 -4.55 10.98 -6.59
CA THR A 158 -4.32 11.90 -5.46
C THR A 158 -5.43 12.96 -5.38
N CYS A 159 -5.79 13.59 -6.49
CA CYS A 159 -6.91 14.54 -6.55
C CYS A 159 -8.24 13.90 -6.12
N LYS A 160 -8.51 12.66 -6.53
CA LYS A 160 -9.75 11.96 -6.19
C LYS A 160 -9.76 11.53 -4.72
N VAL A 161 -8.63 11.08 -4.17
CA VAL A 161 -8.49 10.78 -2.73
C VAL A 161 -8.77 12.03 -1.90
N LEU A 162 -8.21 13.19 -2.24
CA LEU A 162 -8.48 14.44 -1.52
C LEU A 162 -9.96 14.83 -1.48
N ARG A 163 -10.72 14.50 -2.53
CA ARG A 163 -12.16 14.79 -2.60
C ARG A 163 -13.01 13.80 -1.80
N LEU A 164 -12.55 12.56 -1.66
CA LEU A 164 -13.31 11.47 -1.05
C LEU A 164 -12.96 11.24 0.42
N ALA A 165 -11.71 11.50 0.81
CA ALA A 165 -11.21 11.19 2.13
C ALA A 165 -11.89 12.06 3.21
N ARG A 166 -12.32 11.39 4.29
CA ARG A 166 -12.88 12.03 5.49
C ARG A 166 -11.87 12.15 6.62
N MET A 167 -10.62 11.78 6.35
CA MET A 167 -9.47 11.83 7.25
C MET A 167 -8.35 12.68 6.65
N PRO A 168 -7.36 13.11 7.46
CA PRO A 168 -6.16 13.77 6.98
C PRO A 168 -5.48 13.03 5.82
N VAL A 169 -5.09 13.78 4.80
CA VAL A 169 -4.32 13.28 3.65
C VAL A 169 -2.97 14.01 3.61
N LEU A 170 -1.89 13.24 3.71
CA LEU A 170 -0.53 13.72 3.55
C LEU A 170 -0.06 13.43 2.12
N ILE A 171 0.30 14.49 1.39
CA ILE A 171 0.81 14.39 0.03
C ILE A 171 2.34 14.50 0.04
N VAL A 172 3.02 13.53 -0.57
CA VAL A 172 4.48 13.47 -0.62
C VAL A 172 5.00 13.71 -2.04
N ARG A 173 5.97 14.62 -2.18
CA ARG A 173 6.64 14.91 -3.44
C ARG A 173 7.98 14.22 -3.56
#